data_AF-A0A7S0WTP2-F1
#
_entry.id   AF-A0A7S0WTP2-F1
#
_cell.length_a   1.000
_cell.length_b   1.000
_cell.length_c   1.000
_cell.angle_alpha   90.00
_cell.angle_beta   90.00
_cell.angle_gamma   90.00
#
_symmetry.space_group_name_H-M   'P 1'
#
loop_
_entity.id
_entity.type
_entity.pdbx_description
1 polymer ?
#
loop_
_entity_poly.entity_id
_entity_poly.type
_entity_poly.pdbx_seq_one_letter_code
_entity_poly.pdbx_strand_id
1 'polypeptide(L)'
;GGAGAGPSSAAQAAGTAAGGQQGRNARKGKDKQQGKEGNGGGNGLGPRTAFLHSLVYPGFNSAIIAAPRLHPTALMNTVWPLLAPSAFFAIYMPTVQPLAECLHALRSTHQAVNLQLQES
;
A
#
# COMPACT_ATOMS: atom_id res chain seq x y z
N GLY A 1 38.98 -12.48 -22.52
CA GLY A 1 40.10 -12.62 -21.57
C GLY A 1 40.54 -11.22 -21.21
N GLY A 2 40.74 -10.83 -19.97
CA GLY A 2 41.26 -11.52 -18.78
C GLY A 2 42.29 -10.54 -18.20
N ALA A 3 41.97 -9.85 -17.09
CA ALA A 3 42.35 -10.20 -15.72
C ALA A 3 43.68 -9.54 -15.28
N GLY A 4 43.67 -8.96 -14.07
CA GLY A 4 44.85 -8.41 -13.38
C GLY A 4 44.43 -7.21 -12.50
N ALA A 5 43.83 -7.39 -11.32
CA ALA A 5 44.44 -7.83 -10.05
C ALA A 5 45.52 -6.88 -9.51
N GLY A 6 45.24 -6.21 -8.38
CA GLY A 6 46.25 -5.64 -7.47
C GLY A 6 47.06 -6.75 -6.77
N PRO A 7 47.87 -6.51 -5.69
CA PRO A 7 47.61 -5.53 -4.61
C PRO A 7 48.85 -4.84 -3.97
N SER A 8 48.53 -3.86 -3.10
CA SER A 8 49.09 -3.49 -1.78
C SER A 8 50.60 -3.49 -1.40
N SER A 9 50.92 -2.39 -0.70
CA SER A 9 51.76 -2.22 0.51
C SER A 9 53.21 -1.75 0.39
N ALA A 10 53.52 -0.62 1.02
CA ALA A 10 54.61 -0.48 2.00
C ALA A 10 54.56 0.91 2.66
N ALA A 11 54.63 0.89 3.99
CA ALA A 11 54.63 2.03 4.88
C ALA A 11 56.01 2.67 5.02
N GLN A 12 56.07 3.98 5.35
CA GLN A 12 57.16 4.52 6.15
C GLN A 12 56.78 5.82 6.87
N ALA A 13 57.40 6.00 8.04
CA ALA A 13 57.01 6.84 9.15
C ALA A 13 57.90 8.08 9.34
N ALA A 14 57.40 9.10 10.04
CA ALA A 14 58.15 10.02 10.93
C ALA A 14 57.11 10.90 11.69
N GLY A 15 57.01 10.84 13.02
CA GLY A 15 57.60 11.83 13.97
C GLY A 15 56.75 13.12 14.02
N THR A 16 56.23 13.66 15.14
CA THR A 16 56.91 13.96 16.41
C THR A 16 55.89 14.49 17.45
N ALA A 17 56.04 14.00 18.69
CA ALA A 17 55.84 14.58 20.04
C ALA A 17 54.69 15.54 20.46
N ALA A 18 54.21 15.22 21.67
CA ALA A 18 54.04 16.08 22.85
C ALA A 18 52.64 16.65 23.22
N GLY A 19 52.16 16.18 24.37
CA GLY A 19 51.69 17.07 25.45
C GLY A 19 50.19 17.10 25.71
N GLY A 20 49.79 16.79 26.95
CA GLY A 20 48.52 17.25 27.52
C GLY A 20 47.71 16.19 28.25
N GLN A 21 47.98 16.02 29.55
CA GLN A 21 47.10 15.35 30.50
C GLN A 21 45.75 16.07 30.63
N GLN A 22 44.78 15.32 31.17
CA GLN A 22 43.87 15.74 32.26
C GLN A 22 42.38 15.74 31.89
N GLY A 23 41.62 14.87 32.55
CA GLY A 23 40.17 14.96 32.59
C GLY A 23 39.43 13.62 32.67
N ARG A 24 39.50 12.95 33.82
CA ARG A 24 38.52 11.92 34.20
C ARG A 24 37.17 12.61 34.43
N ASN A 25 36.08 12.09 33.84
CA ASN A 25 34.72 12.14 34.38
C ASN A 25 33.89 11.05 33.67
N ALA A 26 33.62 9.93 34.34
CA ALA A 26 32.32 9.64 34.98
C ALA A 26 31.20 9.38 33.93
N ARG A 27 31.01 8.12 33.52
CA ARG A 27 29.92 7.22 33.97
C ARG A 27 28.49 7.65 33.56
N LYS A 28 27.97 6.89 32.58
CA LYS A 28 26.70 6.12 32.64
C LYS A 28 25.36 6.90 32.68
N GLY A 29 24.57 6.71 31.63
CA GLY A 29 23.12 7.00 31.58
C GLY A 29 22.65 7.10 30.12
N LYS A 30 22.39 5.99 29.43
CA LYS A 30 21.08 5.32 29.34
C LYS A 30 19.99 6.20 28.69
N ASP A 31 19.69 5.83 27.46
CA ASP A 31 18.41 5.92 26.75
C ASP A 31 17.35 6.86 27.31
N LYS A 32 17.02 7.90 26.54
CA LYS A 32 15.64 8.35 26.37
C LYS A 32 15.48 9.11 25.07
N GLN A 33 15.39 8.35 24.00
CA GLN A 33 14.66 8.74 22.80
C GLN A 33 13.18 8.79 23.22
N GLN A 34 12.73 9.95 23.70
CA GLN A 34 11.33 10.16 24.05
C GLN A 34 10.71 11.00 22.95
N GLY A 35 9.99 10.28 22.09
CA GLY A 35 9.18 10.84 21.03
C GLY A 35 8.27 11.94 21.56
N LYS A 36 8.24 13.04 20.81
CA LYS A 36 7.30 14.13 21.01
C LYS A 36 6.67 14.46 19.66
N GLU A 37 6.04 13.46 19.05
CA GLU A 37 5.00 13.71 18.05
C GLU A 37 3.72 14.02 18.82
N GLY A 38 3.59 15.30 19.15
CA GLY A 38 2.39 15.88 19.73
C GLY A 38 1.27 15.90 18.71
N ASN A 39 0.13 15.35 19.12
CA ASN A 39 -1.16 16.03 19.12
C ASN A 39 -1.54 16.80 17.84
N GLY A 40 -2.01 16.07 16.84
CA GLY A 40 -2.97 16.58 15.85
C GLY A 40 -4.37 16.15 16.25
N GLY A 41 -4.97 16.88 17.19
CA GLY A 41 -6.38 16.74 17.55
C GLY A 41 -7.27 17.08 16.36
N GLY A 42 -8.17 16.16 16.05
CA GLY A 42 -9.23 16.36 15.09
C GLY A 42 -10.22 15.23 15.25
N ASN A 43 -11.35 15.50 15.89
CA ASN A 43 -12.55 14.65 15.90
C ASN A 43 -13.16 14.60 14.49
N GLY A 44 -12.37 14.23 13.48
CA GLY A 44 -12.85 13.89 12.16
C GLY A 44 -13.45 12.50 12.25
N LEU A 45 -14.77 12.42 12.22
CA LEU A 45 -15.56 11.19 12.08
C LEU A 45 -15.34 10.48 10.72
N GLY A 46 -14.20 10.75 10.06
CA GLY A 46 -13.82 10.21 8.76
C GLY A 46 -12.63 9.26 8.88
N PRO A 47 -12.57 8.21 8.06
CA PRO A 47 -11.41 7.33 8.00
C PRO A 47 -10.15 8.14 7.69
N ARG A 48 -9.09 7.94 8.48
CA ARG A 48 -7.82 8.65 8.29
C ARG A 48 -7.32 8.41 6.87
N THR A 49 -6.98 9.47 6.15
CA THR A 49 -6.54 9.38 4.74
C THR A 49 -5.36 8.42 4.54
N ALA A 50 -4.42 8.37 5.49
CA ALA A 50 -3.32 7.40 5.49
C ALA A 50 -3.80 5.94 5.60
N PHE A 51 -4.85 5.69 6.38
CA PHE A 51 -5.46 4.37 6.51
C PHE A 51 -6.19 3.95 5.22
N LEU A 52 -6.93 4.88 4.59
CA LEU A 52 -7.55 4.63 3.28
C LEU A 52 -6.52 4.26 2.22
N HIS A 53 -5.39 4.99 2.18
CA HIS A 53 -4.32 4.68 1.23
C HIS A 53 -3.77 3.27 1.44
N SER A 54 -3.58 2.85 2.70
CA SER A 54 -3.11 1.49 3.00
C SER A 54 -4.09 0.38 2.59
N LEU A 55 -5.40 0.68 2.55
CA LEU A 55 -6.45 -0.27 2.14
C LEU A 55 -6.66 -0.31 0.63
N VAL A 56 -6.57 0.84 -0.04
CA VAL A 56 -6.86 0.94 -1.48
C VAL A 56 -5.65 0.55 -2.33
N TYR A 57 -4.42 0.78 -1.86
CA TYR A 57 -3.20 0.48 -2.63
C TYR A 57 -3.05 -0.99 -3.05
N PRO A 58 -3.36 -2.00 -2.21
CA PRO A 58 -3.38 -3.40 -2.65
C PRO A 58 -4.58 -3.75 -3.54
N GLY A 59 -5.60 -2.88 -3.63
CA GLY A 59 -6.90 -3.17 -4.23
C GLY A 59 -7.78 -4.04 -3.33
N PHE A 60 -9.10 -3.93 -3.50
CA PHE A 60 -10.06 -4.76 -2.76
C PHE A 60 -10.10 -6.17 -3.36
N ASN A 61 -10.00 -7.19 -2.51
CA ASN A 61 -10.09 -8.61 -2.90
C ASN A 61 -11.52 -9.05 -3.23
N SER A 62 -12.52 -8.28 -2.79
CA SER A 62 -13.92 -8.53 -3.14
C SER A 62 -14.77 -7.26 -3.12
N ALA A 63 -15.87 -7.24 -3.88
CA ALA A 63 -16.87 -6.18 -3.86
C ALA A 63 -18.30 -6.71 -3.86
N ILE A 64 -19.15 -6.19 -2.97
CA ILE A 64 -20.59 -6.46 -2.95
C ILE A 64 -21.32 -5.15 -3.20
N ILE A 65 -22.17 -5.12 -4.21
CA ILE A 65 -22.86 -3.90 -4.65
C ILE A 65 -24.36 -4.13 -4.61
N ALA A 66 -25.05 -3.33 -3.81
CA ALA A 66 -26.50 -3.30 -3.73
C ALA A 66 -26.98 -1.87 -3.96
N ALA A 67 -27.01 -1.46 -5.23
CA ALA A 67 -27.32 -0.09 -5.64
C ALA A 67 -28.50 -0.06 -6.62
N PRO A 68 -29.75 -0.31 -6.17
CA PRO A 68 -30.93 -0.47 -7.02
C PRO A 68 -31.26 0.75 -7.90
N ARG A 69 -30.72 1.92 -7.57
CA ARG A 69 -30.98 3.19 -8.26
C ARG A 69 -29.96 3.51 -9.36
N LEU A 70 -28.86 2.75 -9.45
CA LEU A 70 -27.79 2.98 -10.41
C LEU A 70 -27.70 1.82 -11.39
N HIS A 71 -27.34 2.13 -12.63
CA HIS A 71 -27.10 1.09 -13.63
C HIS A 71 -25.82 0.30 -13.28
N PRO A 72 -25.88 -1.04 -13.21
CA PRO A 72 -24.77 -1.87 -12.73
C PRO A 72 -23.53 -1.76 -13.63
N THR A 73 -23.69 -1.64 -14.94
CA THR A 73 -22.57 -1.47 -15.88
C THR A 73 -21.79 -0.18 -15.63
N ALA A 74 -22.50 0.92 -15.36
CA ALA A 74 -21.85 2.21 -15.09
C ALA A 74 -21.09 2.17 -13.77
N LEU A 75 -21.65 1.48 -12.77
CA LEU A 75 -21.05 1.33 -11.45
C LEU A 75 -19.79 0.44 -11.52
N MET A 76 -19.82 -0.64 -12.31
CA MET A 76 -18.66 -1.49 -12.56
C MET A 76 -17.46 -0.72 -13.12
N ASN A 77 -17.68 0.20 -14.06
CA ASN A 77 -16.60 1.05 -14.59
C ASN A 77 -15.87 1.87 -13.52
N THR A 78 -16.57 2.24 -12.44
CA THR A 78 -15.97 2.98 -11.31
C THR A 78 -15.32 2.05 -10.28
N VAL A 79 -15.77 0.80 -10.19
CA VAL A 79 -15.29 -0.18 -9.21
C VAL A 79 -14.08 -0.95 -9.73
N TRP A 80 -13.93 -1.15 -11.04
CA TRP A 80 -12.80 -1.89 -11.60
C TRP A 80 -11.42 -1.40 -11.16
N PRO A 81 -11.13 -0.08 -11.15
CA PRO A 81 -9.82 0.41 -10.70
C PRO A 81 -9.54 0.19 -9.22
N LEU A 82 -10.57 -0.11 -8.43
CA LEU A 82 -10.47 -0.34 -6.99
C LEU A 82 -10.26 -1.82 -6.65
N LEU A 83 -10.52 -2.73 -7.59
CA LEU A 83 -10.43 -4.18 -7.38
C LEU A 83 -9.02 -4.69 -7.68
N ALA A 84 -8.54 -5.59 -6.81
CA ALA A 84 -7.32 -6.35 -7.08
C ALA A 84 -7.53 -7.32 -8.27
N PRO A 85 -6.47 -7.73 -8.97
CA PRO A 85 -6.57 -8.76 -10.00
C PRO A 85 -7.22 -10.05 -9.45
N SER A 86 -8.11 -10.66 -10.22
CA SER A 86 -8.84 -11.87 -9.84
C SER A 86 -9.73 -11.73 -8.59
N ALA A 87 -10.11 -10.51 -8.21
CA ALA A 87 -11.07 -10.27 -7.14
C ALA A 87 -12.48 -10.81 -7.49
N PHE A 88 -13.20 -11.26 -6.47
CA PHE A 88 -14.59 -11.70 -6.61
C PHE A 88 -15.54 -10.52 -6.45
N PHE A 89 -16.69 -10.56 -7.12
CA PHE A 89 -17.71 -9.53 -6.91
C PHE A 89 -19.11 -10.08 -7.04
N ALA A 90 -20.06 -9.42 -6.38
CA ALA A 90 -21.48 -9.72 -6.44
C ALA A 90 -22.28 -8.43 -6.60
N ILE A 91 -23.27 -8.44 -7.49
CA ILE A 91 -24.16 -7.30 -7.73
C ILE A 91 -25.59 -7.77 -7.50
N TYR A 92 -26.28 -7.09 -6.60
CA TYR A 92 -27.69 -7.29 -6.35
C TYR A 92 -28.52 -6.16 -6.99
N MET A 93 -29.58 -6.55 -7.68
CA MET A 93 -30.54 -5.62 -8.28
C MET A 93 -31.96 -6.23 -8.18
N PRO A 94 -33.01 -5.42 -7.93
CA PRO A 94 -34.38 -5.92 -7.85
C PRO A 94 -34.93 -6.45 -9.18
N THR A 95 -34.37 -6.01 -10.31
CA THR A 95 -34.79 -6.38 -11.66
C THR A 95 -33.66 -7.07 -12.40
N VAL A 96 -33.97 -8.16 -13.10
CA VAL A 96 -32.98 -9.02 -13.78
C VAL A 96 -32.48 -8.40 -15.09
N GLN A 97 -33.30 -7.62 -15.78
CA GLN A 97 -32.95 -7.03 -17.09
C GLN A 97 -31.64 -6.20 -17.09
N PRO A 98 -31.43 -5.22 -16.18
CA PRO A 98 -30.15 -4.49 -16.13
C PRO A 98 -28.96 -5.36 -15.70
N LEU A 99 -29.19 -6.42 -14.92
CA LEU A 99 -28.14 -7.39 -14.58
C LEU A 99 -27.71 -8.21 -15.80
N ALA A 100 -28.67 -8.63 -16.63
CA ALA A 100 -28.38 -9.36 -17.87
C ALA A 100 -27.61 -8.50 -18.87
N GLU A 101 -27.99 -7.23 -19.02
CA GLU A 101 -27.26 -6.26 -19.86
C GLU A 101 -25.82 -6.05 -19.34
N CYS A 102 -25.66 -5.86 -18.03
CA CYS A 102 -24.34 -5.74 -17.42
C CYS A 102 -23.49 -6.99 -17.64
N LEU A 103 -24.04 -8.18 -17.43
CA LEU A 103 -23.34 -9.43 -17.66
C LEU A 103 -22.92 -9.58 -19.13
N HIS A 104 -23.75 -9.17 -20.08
CA HIS A 104 -23.38 -9.14 -21.49
C HIS A 104 -22.23 -8.15 -21.76
N ALA A 105 -22.31 -6.92 -21.25
CA ALA A 105 -21.26 -5.92 -21.38
C ALA A 105 -19.91 -6.37 -20.78
N LEU A 106 -19.95 -7.03 -19.62
CA LEU A 106 -18.74 -7.57 -18.97
C LEU A 106 -18.11 -8.72 -19.76
N ARG A 107 -18.94 -9.57 -20.41
CA ARG A 107 -18.44 -10.62 -21.31
C ARG A 107 -17.80 -10.02 -22.56
N SER A 108 -18.43 -9.02 -23.18
CA SER A 108 -17.93 -8.38 -24.41
C SER A 108 -16.62 -7.63 -24.19
N THR A 109 -16.42 -7.05 -23.01
CA THR A 109 -15.19 -6.32 -22.65
C THR A 109 -14.09 -7.21 -22.06
N HIS A 110 -14.36 -8.50 -21.83
CA HIS A 110 -13.46 -9.44 -21.17
C HIS A 110 -12.93 -8.95 -19.80
N GLN A 111 -13.67 -8.08 -19.11
CA GLN A 111 -13.26 -7.49 -17.83
C GLN A 111 -13.40 -8.46 -16.66
N ALA A 112 -14.27 -9.46 -16.79
CA ALA A 112 -14.52 -10.44 -15.75
C ALA A 112 -14.78 -11.83 -16.34
N VAL A 113 -14.47 -12.85 -15.56
CA VAL A 113 -14.63 -14.26 -15.92
C VAL A 113 -15.60 -14.96 -14.97
N ASN A 114 -16.09 -16.14 -15.35
CA ASN A 114 -17.00 -16.95 -14.55
C ASN A 114 -18.28 -16.23 -14.10
N LEU A 115 -18.80 -15.35 -14.96
CA LEU A 115 -20.01 -14.56 -14.68
C LEU A 115 -21.26 -15.44 -14.70
N GLN A 116 -21.98 -15.45 -13.56
CA GLN A 116 -23.25 -16.13 -13.38
C GLN A 116 -24.34 -15.13 -13.03
N LEU A 117 -25.52 -15.36 -13.60
CA LEU A 117 -26.75 -14.67 -13.22
C LEU A 117 -27.59 -15.66 -12.42
N GLN A 118 -27.93 -15.32 -11.19
CA GLN A 118 -28.77 -16.12 -10.32
C GLN A 118 -30.01 -15.32 -9.94
N GLU A 119 -31.15 -16.00 -9.95
CA GLU A 119 -32.42 -15.51 -9.43
C GLU A 119 -32.73 -16.27 -8.13
N SER A 120 -33.20 -15.56 -7.11
CA SER A 120 -33.47 -16.08 -5.77
C SER A 120 -34.84 -15.64 -5.28
#